data_AF-A0A2A4LTM8-F1
#
_entry.id   AF-A0A2A4LTM8-F1
#
_cell.length_a   1.000
_cell.length_b   1.000
_cell.length_c   1.000
_cell.angle_alpha   90.00
_cell.angle_beta   90.00
_cell.angle_gamma   90.00
#
_symmetry.space_group_name_H-M   'P 1'
#
loop_
_entity.id
_entity.type
_entity.pdbx_description
1 polymer ?
#
loop_
_entity_poly.entity_id
_entity_poly.type
_entity_poly.pdbx_seq_one_letter_code
_entity_poly.pdbx_strand_id
1 'polypeptide(L)'
;MMAITKSQGVTPTERLLNDLAERTFANLWTYPNPFKDDQKELCDLLVVFENRAFIFFDRESRKFGGSNKDIQVTWKRWKKEAIDKQIQTAKGATRYIKSQRPIFLDDKATQPFPIDLSSIEHIHRIVVAHGAKDACLAFSEDNVSGSLAISYDDYLDAQPGFPFMLNLGRNDPVHVLDTNNLEILFSELDTVFDFSAFIEEKERAIAKYDYLSYCGEEDLLAHYFTNFDEKLNRYTIGTDEENINGFMIGEGEWECFVDIEPYKRRKQANKSSYLWDDLINRTGRNALEDKLLGNGDVWNAKSAIHEMAKEPRFSRRALSDTMIEAIQNFPNISGRVARNLSYMPSFYADKAYIFLQVRHDNPGDYENKYRPVRQAMLEIACGAARNKFSHLNTIVGIAIDAPKFTNRNSEDFILMDCSDWTTEQERDYRDQNKELGFFESPNLTQVIKTNSDFPRPASRARKQKKIGRNELCPCRSGKKYKKCCGK
;
A
#
# COMPACT_ATOMS: atom_id res chain seq x y z
N MET A 1 -11.44 25.42 2.28
CA MET A 1 -11.53 25.02 3.72
C MET A 1 -10.40 25.77 4.43
N MET A 2 -10.26 25.73 5.76
CA MET A 2 -8.97 26.18 6.33
C MET A 2 -7.93 25.08 6.12
N ALA A 3 -6.66 25.45 5.93
CA ALA A 3 -5.56 24.50 5.84
C ALA A 3 -5.54 23.60 7.08
N ILE A 4 -5.40 22.29 6.87
CA ILE A 4 -5.36 21.29 7.93
C ILE A 4 -3.91 21.16 8.39
N THR A 5 -3.67 21.45 9.67
CA THR A 5 -2.33 21.32 10.27
C THR A 5 -2.31 20.09 11.16
N LYS A 6 -1.38 19.15 10.89
CA LYS A 6 -1.22 17.92 11.66
C LYS A 6 -0.07 18.04 12.66
N SER A 7 -0.18 17.35 13.79
CA SER A 7 0.98 17.07 14.64
C SER A 7 2.05 16.34 13.83
N GLN A 8 3.30 16.50 14.23
CA GLN A 8 4.45 15.79 13.64
C GLN A 8 4.95 14.65 14.55
N GLY A 9 4.30 14.41 15.69
CA GLY A 9 4.81 13.55 16.77
C GLY A 9 5.64 14.33 17.79
N VAL A 10 5.44 14.03 19.07
CA VAL A 10 6.08 14.72 20.19
C VAL A 10 7.47 14.17 20.45
N THR A 11 7.58 12.84 20.57
CA THR A 11 8.83 12.13 20.84
C THR A 11 9.54 11.68 19.55
N PRO A 12 10.85 11.31 19.61
CA PRO A 12 11.55 10.77 18.45
C PRO A 12 10.93 9.47 17.90
N THR A 13 10.41 8.60 18.77
CA THR A 13 9.74 7.35 18.37
C THR A 13 8.40 7.63 17.70
N GLU A 14 7.61 8.56 18.23
CA GLU A 14 6.38 9.03 17.57
C GLU A 14 6.63 9.65 16.18
N ARG A 15 7.71 10.42 16.02
CA ARG A 15 8.10 10.98 14.70
C ARG A 15 8.45 9.89 13.72
N LEU A 16 9.25 8.90 14.15
CA LEU A 16 9.58 7.75 13.32
C LEU A 16 8.31 6.98 12.91
N LEU A 17 7.41 6.72 13.86
CA LEU A 17 6.13 6.06 13.61
C LEU A 17 5.28 6.85 12.60
N ASN A 18 5.21 8.18 12.73
CA ASN A 18 4.50 9.02 11.78
C ASN A 18 5.12 8.95 10.37
N ASP A 19 6.44 9.08 10.25
CA ASP A 19 7.14 9.06 8.96
C ASP A 19 6.93 7.72 8.23
N LEU A 20 7.01 6.61 8.97
CA LEU A 20 6.71 5.28 8.45
C LEU A 20 5.24 5.16 8.01
N ALA A 21 4.31 5.65 8.85
CA ALA A 21 2.89 5.59 8.55
C ALA A 21 2.46 6.47 7.37
N GLU A 22 2.98 7.69 7.24
CA GLU A 22 2.72 8.52 6.07
C GLU A 22 3.23 7.87 4.78
N ARG A 23 4.35 7.15 4.85
CA ARG A 23 4.86 6.40 3.69
C ARG A 23 3.94 5.24 3.28
N THR A 24 3.40 4.51 4.26
CA THR A 24 2.55 3.33 4.03
C THR A 24 1.11 3.69 3.69
N PHE A 25 0.50 4.56 4.49
CA PHE A 25 -0.92 4.90 4.44
C PHE A 25 -1.20 6.19 3.70
N ALA A 26 -0.18 6.88 3.20
CA ALA A 26 -0.25 8.23 2.63
C ALA A 26 -0.70 9.31 3.61
N ASN A 27 -0.26 10.54 3.33
CA ASN A 27 -0.46 11.66 4.24
C ASN A 27 -1.92 12.06 4.46
N LEU A 28 -2.86 11.73 3.56
CA LEU A 28 -4.28 12.08 3.72
C LEU A 28 -4.97 11.29 4.82
N TRP A 29 -4.48 10.10 5.15
CA TRP A 29 -5.16 9.16 6.04
C TRP A 29 -4.43 8.94 7.38
N THR A 30 -3.29 9.60 7.55
CA THR A 30 -2.38 9.46 8.70
C THR A 30 -2.49 10.69 9.60
N TYR A 31 -2.78 10.50 10.89
CA TYR A 31 -3.03 11.59 11.85
C TYR A 31 -2.35 11.33 13.20
N PRO A 32 -1.20 11.97 13.46
CA PRO A 32 -0.52 11.88 14.75
C PRO A 32 -1.25 12.63 15.86
N ASN A 33 -1.19 12.09 17.07
CA ASN A 33 -1.68 12.68 18.32
C ASN A 33 -3.09 13.34 18.23
N PRO A 34 -4.15 12.67 17.73
CA PRO A 34 -5.50 13.25 17.77
C PRO A 34 -6.03 13.38 19.21
N PHE A 35 -6.92 14.35 19.43
CA PHE A 35 -7.46 14.71 20.75
C PHE A 35 -8.95 14.40 20.89
N LYS A 36 -9.37 14.05 22.10
CA LYS A 36 -10.77 13.88 22.51
C LYS A 36 -11.40 15.24 22.84
N ASP A 37 -12.72 15.25 23.00
CA ASP A 37 -13.49 16.39 23.46
C ASP A 37 -13.15 16.85 24.89
N ASP A 38 -12.52 15.98 25.70
CA ASP A 38 -11.97 16.31 27.02
C ASP A 38 -10.51 16.82 26.97
N GLN A 39 -10.02 17.19 25.77
CA GLN A 39 -8.67 17.72 25.49
C GLN A 39 -7.52 16.75 25.82
N LYS A 40 -7.81 15.48 26.11
CA LYS A 40 -6.78 14.46 26.26
C LYS A 40 -6.50 13.81 24.93
N GLU A 41 -5.25 13.47 24.71
CA GLU A 41 -4.81 12.66 23.58
C GLU A 41 -5.55 11.32 23.53
N LEU A 42 -5.98 10.95 22.33
CA LEU A 42 -6.70 9.71 22.04
C LEU A 42 -5.72 8.53 21.87
N CYS A 43 -4.66 8.74 21.09
CA CYS A 43 -3.60 7.78 20.76
C CYS A 43 -2.42 8.52 20.11
N ASP A 44 -1.26 7.87 20.02
CA ASP A 44 -0.06 8.46 19.43
C ASP A 44 -0.19 8.62 17.90
N LEU A 45 -0.88 7.69 17.24
CA LEU A 45 -1.19 7.78 15.82
C LEU A 45 -2.53 7.10 15.49
N LEU A 46 -3.36 7.79 14.70
CA LEU A 46 -4.59 7.27 14.13
C LEU A 46 -4.50 7.26 12.61
N VAL A 47 -4.73 6.10 12.00
CA VAL A 47 -4.90 5.95 10.55
C VAL A 47 -6.34 5.55 10.26
N VAL A 48 -6.98 6.21 9.30
CA VAL A 48 -8.37 5.94 8.94
C VAL A 48 -8.51 5.80 7.43
N PHE A 49 -8.97 4.64 6.96
CA PHE A 49 -9.17 4.38 5.55
C PHE A 49 -10.39 3.49 5.32
N GLU A 50 -11.35 3.97 4.52
CA GLU A 50 -12.67 3.32 4.34
C GLU A 50 -13.31 2.98 5.70
N ASN A 51 -13.75 1.73 5.91
CA ASN A 51 -14.39 1.25 7.14
C ASN A 51 -13.38 0.78 8.22
N ARG A 52 -12.09 1.13 8.08
CA ARG A 52 -11.00 0.66 8.94
C ARG A 52 -10.33 1.82 9.67
N ALA A 53 -10.02 1.59 10.96
CA ALA A 53 -9.13 2.42 11.73
C ALA A 53 -7.98 1.60 12.32
N PHE A 54 -6.76 2.12 12.23
CA PHE A 54 -5.58 1.57 12.90
C PHE A 54 -5.17 2.57 14.00
N ILE A 55 -5.17 2.11 15.24
CA ILE A 55 -4.83 2.92 16.41
C ILE A 55 -3.50 2.43 16.95
N PHE A 56 -2.49 3.29 16.93
CA PHE A 56 -1.15 2.98 17.42
C PHE A 56 -0.90 3.64 18.77
N PHE A 57 -0.24 2.89 19.65
CA PHE A 57 0.28 3.37 20.93
C PHE A 57 1.79 3.16 20.99
N ASP A 58 2.55 4.24 20.93
CA ASP A 58 4.01 4.25 20.97
C ASP A 58 4.50 4.31 22.42
N ARG A 59 5.38 3.37 22.80
CA ARG A 59 5.92 3.36 24.16
C ARG A 59 7.37 2.96 24.23
N GLU A 60 8.22 3.95 24.48
CA GLU A 60 9.59 3.73 24.96
C GLU A 60 9.65 3.45 26.47
N SER A 61 10.27 2.33 26.86
CA SER A 61 10.55 2.00 28.26
C SER A 61 12.03 1.77 28.52
N ARG A 62 12.57 2.44 29.54
CA ARG A 62 13.99 2.39 29.93
C ARG A 62 14.29 1.40 31.06
N LYS A 63 13.39 0.45 31.35
CA LYS A 63 13.54 -0.47 32.49
C LYS A 63 14.79 -1.35 32.41
N PHE A 64 15.27 -1.66 31.21
CA PHE A 64 16.48 -2.44 30.98
C PHE A 64 17.78 -1.62 30.98
N GLY A 65 17.73 -0.29 31.06
CA GLY A 65 18.93 0.57 31.00
C GLY A 65 19.72 0.70 32.32
N GLY A 66 19.43 -0.11 33.35
CA GLY A 66 20.06 -0.02 34.67
C GLY A 66 20.89 -1.25 35.06
N SER A 67 21.76 -1.13 36.07
CA SER A 67 22.65 -2.21 36.52
C SER A 67 21.89 -3.45 37.03
N ASN A 68 22.25 -4.63 36.50
CA ASN A 68 21.86 -6.01 36.86
C ASN A 68 20.80 -6.13 37.98
N LYS A 69 19.54 -6.02 37.58
CA LYS A 69 18.39 -6.47 38.37
C LYS A 69 17.98 -7.84 37.85
N ASP A 70 17.37 -8.65 38.72
CA ASP A 70 16.71 -9.90 38.35
C ASP A 70 15.89 -9.69 37.06
N ILE A 71 16.22 -10.48 36.03
CA ILE A 71 15.64 -10.36 34.68
C ILE A 71 14.13 -10.53 34.71
N GLN A 72 13.62 -11.43 35.54
CA GLN A 72 12.18 -11.67 35.68
C GLN A 72 11.46 -10.47 36.27
N VAL A 73 12.07 -9.85 37.30
CA VAL A 73 11.50 -8.64 37.92
C VAL A 73 11.52 -7.47 36.94
N THR A 74 12.60 -7.33 36.18
CA THR A 74 12.75 -6.25 35.19
C THR A 74 11.78 -6.44 34.03
N TRP A 75 11.68 -7.66 33.50
CA TRP A 75 10.71 -8.06 32.48
C TRP A 75 9.27 -7.75 32.90
N LYS A 76 8.84 -8.19 34.09
CA LYS A 76 7.48 -7.91 34.61
C LYS A 76 7.19 -6.42 34.69
N ARG A 77 8.18 -5.59 35.07
CA ARG A 77 8.03 -4.14 35.13
C ARG A 77 7.98 -3.49 33.76
N TRP A 78 8.82 -3.96 32.83
CA TRP A 78 8.82 -3.50 31.44
C TRP A 78 7.50 -3.87 30.75
N LYS A 79 7.08 -5.14 30.78
CA LYS A 79 5.83 -5.62 30.19
C LYS A 79 4.62 -4.84 30.72
N LYS A 80 4.55 -4.62 32.04
CA LYS A 80 3.46 -3.84 32.63
C LYS A 80 3.39 -2.41 32.09
N GLU A 81 4.52 -1.79 31.79
CA GLU A 81 4.59 -0.40 31.30
C GLU A 81 4.40 -0.30 29.79
N ALA A 82 5.15 -1.09 29.03
CA ALA A 82 5.23 -1.03 27.58
C ALA A 82 4.06 -1.76 26.89
N ILE A 83 3.49 -2.78 27.52
CA ILE A 83 2.45 -3.62 26.92
C ILE A 83 1.12 -3.49 27.67
N ASP A 84 1.05 -3.94 28.93
CA ASP A 84 -0.24 -4.14 29.61
C ASP A 84 -1.04 -2.84 29.76
N LYS A 85 -0.37 -1.73 30.11
CA LYS A 85 -1.01 -0.41 30.19
C LYS A 85 -1.48 0.08 28.82
N GLN A 86 -0.70 -0.13 27.76
CA GLN A 86 -1.03 0.34 26.42
C GLN A 86 -2.24 -0.41 25.85
N ILE A 87 -2.33 -1.72 26.09
CA ILE A 87 -3.51 -2.52 25.75
C ILE A 87 -4.78 -1.95 26.39
N GLN A 88 -4.72 -1.52 27.66
CA GLN A 88 -5.88 -0.91 28.33
C GLN A 88 -6.24 0.47 27.75
N THR A 89 -5.23 1.30 27.44
CA THR A 89 -5.45 2.59 26.79
C THR A 89 -6.08 2.42 25.41
N ALA A 90 -5.58 1.46 24.62
CA ALA A 90 -6.11 1.13 23.30
C ALA A 90 -7.57 0.66 23.34
N LYS A 91 -7.95 -0.13 24.34
CA LYS A 91 -9.36 -0.47 24.62
C LYS A 91 -10.21 0.76 24.88
N GLY A 92 -9.68 1.72 25.65
CA GLY A 92 -10.35 3.01 25.89
C GLY A 92 -10.56 3.83 24.63
N ALA A 93 -9.52 3.98 23.80
CA ALA A 93 -9.59 4.70 22.52
C ALA A 93 -10.59 4.06 21.55
N THR A 94 -10.59 2.74 21.46
CA THR A 94 -11.56 1.98 20.63
C THR A 94 -13.00 2.29 21.04
N ARG A 95 -13.30 2.29 22.35
CA ARG A 95 -14.63 2.65 22.86
C ARG A 95 -14.99 4.10 22.54
N TYR A 96 -14.02 5.01 22.60
CA TYR A 96 -14.23 6.41 22.28
C TYR A 96 -14.60 6.58 20.80
N ILE A 97 -13.85 6.01 19.86
CA ILE A 97 -14.14 6.06 18.42
C ILE A 97 -15.54 5.47 18.14
N LYS A 98 -15.85 4.30 18.71
CA LYS A 98 -17.17 3.66 18.55
C LYS A 98 -18.32 4.48 19.13
N SER A 99 -18.05 5.37 20.09
CA SER A 99 -19.08 6.26 20.66
C SER A 99 -19.41 7.45 19.76
N GLN A 100 -18.72 7.62 18.63
CA GLN A 100 -18.94 8.71 17.66
C GLN A 100 -18.84 10.10 18.30
N ARG A 101 -18.04 10.21 19.36
CA ARG A 101 -17.73 11.49 20.00
C ARG A 101 -16.74 12.27 19.14
N PRO A 102 -16.78 13.61 19.18
CA PRO A 102 -15.88 14.44 18.40
C PRO A 102 -14.40 14.14 18.67
N ILE A 103 -13.59 14.18 17.61
CA ILE A 103 -12.14 14.09 17.66
C ILE A 103 -11.58 15.35 17.02
N PHE A 104 -10.42 15.80 17.49
CA PHE A 104 -9.77 17.03 17.08
C PHE A 104 -8.31 16.79 16.72
N LEU A 105 -7.73 17.69 15.93
CA LEU A 105 -6.32 17.66 15.53
C LEU A 105 -5.41 18.49 16.45
N ASP A 106 -5.98 19.22 17.40
CA ASP A 106 -5.27 20.05 18.37
C ASP A 106 -5.84 19.91 19.78
N ASP A 107 -4.99 20.21 20.77
CA ASP A 107 -5.27 20.13 22.20
C ASP A 107 -6.34 21.11 22.68
N LYS A 108 -6.59 22.19 21.93
CA LYS A 108 -7.63 23.19 22.23
C LYS A 108 -8.99 22.84 21.63
N ALA A 109 -9.10 21.70 20.93
CA ALA A 109 -10.32 21.26 20.26
C ALA A 109 -10.88 22.29 19.27
N THR A 110 -10.00 22.91 18.48
CA THR A 110 -10.37 23.98 17.53
C THR A 110 -10.45 23.51 16.07
N GLN A 111 -9.69 22.48 15.70
CA GLN A 111 -9.66 21.85 14.40
C GLN A 111 -10.31 20.46 14.50
N PRO A 112 -11.54 20.28 14.00
CA PRO A 112 -12.18 18.98 14.00
C PRO A 112 -11.43 17.98 13.11
N PHE A 113 -11.51 16.70 13.47
CA PHE A 113 -10.99 15.61 12.66
C PHE A 113 -11.71 15.60 11.29
N PRO A 114 -10.98 15.54 10.17
CA PRO A 114 -11.56 15.83 8.85
C PRO A 114 -12.26 14.63 8.20
N ILE A 115 -12.11 13.43 8.74
CA ILE A 115 -12.70 12.20 8.19
C ILE A 115 -13.89 11.78 9.05
N ASP A 116 -15.00 11.45 8.40
CA ASP A 116 -16.17 10.87 9.08
C ASP A 116 -15.87 9.44 9.55
N LEU A 117 -16.08 9.20 10.85
CA LEU A 117 -15.85 7.92 11.51
C LEU A 117 -17.11 7.07 11.67
N SER A 118 -18.24 7.52 11.15
CA SER A 118 -19.53 6.82 11.24
C SER A 118 -19.52 5.46 10.53
N SER A 119 -18.67 5.30 9.52
CA SER A 119 -18.54 4.09 8.70
C SER A 119 -17.51 3.08 9.23
N ILE A 120 -16.85 3.36 10.37
CA ILE A 120 -15.81 2.48 10.90
C ILE A 120 -16.41 1.23 11.51
N GLU A 121 -16.10 0.09 10.91
CA GLU A 121 -16.53 -1.25 11.33
C GLU A 121 -15.38 -2.01 12.01
N HIS A 122 -14.16 -1.83 11.50
CA HIS A 122 -12.97 -2.57 11.94
C HIS A 122 -11.97 -1.61 12.59
N ILE A 123 -11.58 -1.91 13.83
CA ILE A 123 -10.60 -1.13 14.58
C ILE A 123 -9.47 -2.06 15.01
N HIS A 124 -8.29 -1.89 14.40
CA HIS A 124 -7.09 -2.63 14.73
C HIS A 124 -6.27 -1.84 15.75
N ARG A 125 -5.84 -2.50 16.83
CA ARG A 125 -5.02 -1.89 17.89
C ARG A 125 -3.60 -2.39 17.80
N ILE A 126 -2.66 -1.46 17.72
CA ILE A 126 -1.24 -1.74 17.57
C ILE A 126 -0.50 -1.06 18.72
N VAL A 127 0.31 -1.83 19.44
CA VAL A 127 1.24 -1.30 20.44
C VAL A 127 2.64 -1.37 19.86
N VAL A 128 3.36 -0.24 19.86
CA VAL A 128 4.75 -0.17 19.43
C VAL A 128 5.62 -0.03 20.67
N ALA A 129 6.37 -1.09 21.01
CA ALA A 129 7.09 -1.20 22.26
C ALA A 129 8.61 -1.11 22.05
N HIS A 130 9.24 -0.12 22.66
CA HIS A 130 10.69 0.10 22.54
C HIS A 130 11.47 -0.22 23.83
N GLY A 131 12.77 -0.50 23.66
CA GLY A 131 13.73 -0.61 24.76
C GLY A 131 13.93 -2.02 25.33
N ALA A 132 13.47 -3.07 24.64
CA ALA A 132 13.73 -4.47 25.01
C ALA A 132 14.84 -5.14 24.19
N LYS A 133 15.15 -4.64 22.98
CA LYS A 133 16.02 -5.31 21.98
C LYS A 133 17.32 -5.88 22.55
N ASP A 134 18.16 -5.04 23.15
CA ASP A 134 19.47 -5.48 23.66
C ASP A 134 19.33 -6.50 24.80
N ALA A 135 18.25 -6.41 25.58
CA ALA A 135 17.98 -7.34 26.67
C ALA A 135 17.43 -8.69 26.14
N CYS A 136 16.66 -8.69 25.04
CA CYS A 136 16.26 -9.91 24.34
C CYS A 136 17.51 -10.66 23.85
N LEU A 137 18.39 -9.98 23.12
CA LEU A 137 19.64 -10.55 22.59
C LEU A 137 20.56 -11.08 23.70
N ALA A 138 20.67 -10.37 24.82
CA ALA A 138 21.50 -10.80 25.94
C ALA A 138 20.90 -11.98 26.73
N PHE A 139 19.60 -12.23 26.61
CA PHE A 139 18.90 -13.27 27.38
C PHE A 139 18.96 -14.65 26.73
N SER A 140 18.96 -14.73 25.40
CA SER A 140 18.96 -15.99 24.65
C SER A 140 19.86 -15.90 23.44
N GLU A 141 20.83 -16.82 23.32
CA GLU A 141 21.68 -16.93 22.12
C GLU A 141 20.88 -17.33 20.86
N ASP A 142 19.70 -17.94 21.05
CA ASP A 142 18.81 -18.34 19.97
C ASP A 142 17.94 -17.17 19.44
N ASN A 143 17.91 -16.01 20.12
CA ASN A 143 17.20 -14.82 19.62
C ASN A 143 18.22 -13.96 18.85
N VAL A 144 18.14 -13.99 17.53
CA VAL A 144 19.14 -13.36 16.63
C VAL A 144 18.76 -11.94 16.24
N SER A 145 17.46 -11.61 16.27
CA SER A 145 16.96 -10.32 15.81
C SER A 145 16.79 -9.29 16.94
N GLY A 146 16.60 -9.76 18.18
CA GLY A 146 16.24 -8.97 19.34
C GLY A 146 14.74 -8.70 19.46
N SER A 147 13.91 -9.40 18.69
CA SER A 147 12.45 -9.27 18.70
C SER A 147 11.80 -9.93 19.91
N LEU A 148 10.58 -9.49 20.20
CA LEU A 148 9.71 -10.14 21.18
C LEU A 148 9.02 -11.35 20.55
N ALA A 149 9.07 -12.50 21.21
CA ALA A 149 8.23 -13.63 20.85
C ALA A 149 6.78 -13.34 21.26
N ILE A 150 5.82 -13.75 20.44
CA ILE A 150 4.39 -13.52 20.68
C ILE A 150 3.65 -14.84 20.54
N SER A 151 2.74 -15.11 21.47
CA SER A 151 1.78 -16.20 21.42
C SER A 151 0.38 -15.69 21.63
N TYR A 152 -0.55 -16.13 20.78
CA TYR A 152 -1.97 -15.96 20.98
C TYR A 152 -2.59 -17.28 21.41
N ASP A 153 -3.12 -17.30 22.63
CA ASP A 153 -3.76 -18.46 23.23
C ASP A 153 -4.82 -18.03 24.27
N ASP A 154 -5.58 -19.01 24.77
CA ASP A 154 -6.58 -18.78 25.83
C ASP A 154 -6.02 -18.97 27.25
N TYR A 155 -4.74 -19.32 27.39
CA TYR A 155 -4.07 -19.64 28.64
C TYR A 155 -3.19 -18.48 29.13
N LEU A 156 -3.83 -17.34 29.43
CA LEU A 156 -3.17 -16.10 29.87
C LEU A 156 -2.47 -16.18 31.25
N ASP A 157 -2.50 -17.34 31.92
CA ASP A 157 -2.25 -17.48 33.37
C ASP A 157 -1.04 -18.35 33.77
N ALA A 158 -0.19 -18.80 32.84
CA ALA A 158 1.03 -19.51 33.23
C ALA A 158 2.08 -18.53 33.82
N GLN A 159 2.12 -18.42 35.16
CA GLN A 159 3.15 -17.67 35.88
C GLN A 159 4.24 -18.58 36.46
N PRO A 160 5.51 -18.15 36.46
CA PRO A 160 6.01 -16.93 35.82
C PRO A 160 6.10 -17.10 34.31
N GLY A 161 5.61 -16.12 33.55
CA GLY A 161 5.79 -16.09 32.10
C GLY A 161 7.26 -16.04 31.70
N PHE A 162 7.59 -16.58 30.53
CA PHE A 162 8.95 -16.56 30.00
C PHE A 162 9.35 -15.12 29.62
N PRO A 163 10.55 -14.63 29.99
CA PRO A 163 11.03 -13.30 29.60
C PRO A 163 11.02 -13.12 28.09
N PHE A 164 10.64 -11.93 27.64
CA PHE A 164 10.60 -11.55 26.22
C PHE A 164 9.58 -12.33 25.36
N MET A 165 8.72 -13.13 25.99
CA MET A 165 7.58 -13.78 25.36
C MET A 165 6.27 -13.17 25.85
N LEU A 166 5.45 -12.69 24.92
CA LEU A 166 4.15 -12.11 25.18
C LEU A 166 3.05 -13.13 24.93
N ASN A 167 2.27 -13.44 25.95
CA ASN A 167 1.03 -14.21 25.80
C ASN A 167 -0.14 -13.22 25.72
N LEU A 168 -0.78 -13.17 24.56
CA LEU A 168 -1.87 -12.25 24.22
C LEU A 168 -3.16 -13.04 24.00
N GLY A 169 -4.29 -12.43 24.32
CA GLY A 169 -5.59 -13.08 24.19
C GLY A 169 -6.03 -13.19 22.73
N ARG A 170 -6.64 -14.32 22.37
CA ARG A 170 -7.25 -14.54 21.05
C ARG A 170 -8.51 -13.70 20.82
N ASN A 171 -9.32 -13.56 21.88
CA ASN A 171 -10.55 -12.78 21.85
C ASN A 171 -10.23 -11.28 21.92
N ASP A 172 -10.60 -10.54 20.87
CA ASP A 172 -10.25 -9.11 20.72
C ASP A 172 -8.71 -8.92 20.70
N PRO A 173 -8.02 -9.33 19.61
CA PRO A 173 -6.57 -9.33 19.54
C PRO A 173 -5.96 -7.91 19.53
N VAL A 174 -4.77 -7.79 20.10
CA VAL A 174 -3.91 -6.61 19.98
C VAL A 174 -2.63 -7.05 19.28
N HIS A 175 -2.15 -6.24 18.35
CA HIS A 175 -0.90 -6.47 17.64
C HIS A 175 0.22 -5.71 18.35
N VAL A 176 1.41 -6.32 18.47
CA VAL A 176 2.55 -5.71 19.14
C VAL A 176 3.72 -5.68 18.17
N LEU A 177 4.22 -4.49 17.88
CA LEU A 177 5.45 -4.28 17.15
C LEU A 177 6.53 -3.82 18.14
N ASP A 178 7.77 -4.13 17.85
CA ASP A 178 8.92 -3.63 18.59
C ASP A 178 9.87 -2.85 17.66
N THR A 179 10.99 -2.39 18.23
CA THR A 179 11.97 -1.58 17.49
C THR A 179 12.60 -2.31 16.31
N ASN A 180 12.67 -3.63 16.35
CA ASN A 180 13.29 -4.42 15.30
C ASN A 180 12.35 -4.61 14.10
N ASN A 181 11.08 -4.93 14.36
CA ASN A 181 10.13 -5.28 13.29
C ASN A 181 9.25 -4.13 12.79
N LEU A 182 9.16 -3.01 13.51
CA LEU A 182 8.38 -1.84 13.06
C LEU A 182 8.78 -1.37 11.65
N GLU A 183 10.06 -1.08 11.44
CA GLU A 183 10.54 -0.62 10.12
C GLU A 183 10.41 -1.71 9.05
N ILE A 184 10.62 -2.97 9.42
CA ILE A 184 10.49 -4.12 8.52
C ILE A 184 9.06 -4.17 7.97
N LEU A 185 8.05 -4.25 8.83
CA LEU A 185 6.65 -4.35 8.41
C LEU A 185 6.24 -3.14 7.56
N PHE A 186 6.53 -1.92 8.01
CA PHE A 186 6.16 -0.72 7.26
C PHE A 186 6.92 -0.57 5.94
N SER A 187 8.08 -1.20 5.77
CA SER A 187 8.84 -1.19 4.50
C SER A 187 8.43 -2.26 3.50
N GLU A 188 7.74 -3.31 3.95
CA GLU A 188 7.34 -4.45 3.14
C GLU A 188 5.84 -4.48 2.83
N LEU A 189 5.05 -3.95 3.75
CA LEU A 189 3.61 -3.76 3.68
C LEU A 189 3.31 -2.26 3.52
N ASP A 190 4.02 -1.60 2.60
CA ASP A 190 4.05 -0.15 2.45
C ASP A 190 2.88 0.42 1.61
N THR A 191 1.73 -0.25 1.64
CA THR A 191 0.44 0.30 1.17
C THR A 191 -0.67 -0.04 2.16
N VAL A 192 -1.75 0.75 2.17
CA VAL A 192 -2.93 0.44 3.00
C VAL A 192 -3.50 -0.95 2.72
N PHE A 193 -3.49 -1.41 1.46
CA PHE A 193 -3.95 -2.75 1.10
C PHE A 193 -3.05 -3.81 1.72
N ASP A 194 -1.73 -3.72 1.50
CA ASP A 194 -0.78 -4.76 1.93
C ASP A 194 -0.77 -4.88 3.46
N PHE A 195 -0.78 -3.74 4.17
CA PHE A 195 -0.85 -3.73 5.64
C PHE A 195 -2.17 -4.30 6.16
N SER A 196 -3.31 -3.87 5.59
CA SER A 196 -4.63 -4.37 6.01
C SER A 196 -4.75 -5.87 5.77
N ALA A 197 -4.33 -6.35 4.59
CA ALA A 197 -4.40 -7.76 4.24
C ALA A 197 -3.56 -8.64 5.18
N PHE A 198 -2.37 -8.17 5.60
CA PHE A 198 -1.55 -8.88 6.59
C PHE A 198 -2.22 -8.91 7.97
N ILE A 199 -2.71 -7.78 8.46
CA ILE A 199 -3.37 -7.71 9.78
C ILE A 199 -4.64 -8.55 9.83
N GLU A 200 -5.49 -8.48 8.80
CA GLU A 200 -6.71 -9.29 8.70
C GLU A 200 -6.40 -10.78 8.62
N GLU A 201 -5.37 -11.17 7.87
CA GLU A 201 -4.94 -12.57 7.76
C GLU A 201 -4.35 -13.08 9.09
N LYS A 202 -3.63 -12.23 9.81
CA LYS A 202 -3.16 -12.53 11.17
C LYS A 202 -4.32 -12.71 12.14
N GLU A 203 -5.33 -11.84 12.12
CA GLU A 203 -6.53 -11.98 12.94
C GLU A 203 -7.32 -13.26 12.59
N ARG A 204 -7.42 -13.61 11.30
CA ARG A 204 -7.98 -14.88 10.84
C ARG A 204 -7.21 -16.08 11.41
N ALA A 205 -5.88 -16.02 11.40
CA ALA A 205 -5.04 -17.09 11.94
C ALA A 205 -5.18 -17.21 13.47
N ILE A 206 -5.19 -16.10 14.20
CA ILE A 206 -5.45 -16.05 15.65
C ILE A 206 -6.80 -16.69 16.00
N ALA A 207 -7.83 -16.42 15.19
CA ALA A 207 -9.15 -17.02 15.37
C ALA A 207 -9.16 -18.52 15.01
N LYS A 208 -8.40 -18.93 13.98
CA LYS A 208 -8.34 -20.32 13.51
C LYS A 208 -7.63 -21.25 14.49
N TYR A 209 -6.47 -20.87 15.01
CA TYR A 209 -5.64 -21.73 15.85
C TYR A 209 -5.96 -21.50 17.33
N ASP A 210 -5.98 -22.57 18.11
CA ASP A 210 -6.02 -22.53 19.58
C ASP A 210 -4.71 -21.99 20.17
N TYR A 211 -3.63 -22.10 19.40
CA TYR A 211 -2.31 -21.62 19.74
C TYR A 211 -1.59 -21.15 18.47
N LEU A 212 -1.31 -19.85 18.37
CA LEU A 212 -0.43 -19.29 17.33
C LEU A 212 0.77 -18.62 18.00
N SER A 213 1.98 -19.11 17.74
CA SER A 213 3.21 -18.61 18.33
C SER A 213 4.27 -18.31 17.28
N TYR A 214 5.02 -17.23 17.48
CA TYR A 214 6.10 -16.83 16.57
C TYR A 214 7.18 -16.06 17.33
N CYS A 215 8.43 -16.20 16.89
CA CYS A 215 9.60 -15.62 17.58
C CYS A 215 9.81 -14.13 17.31
N GLY A 216 9.26 -13.60 16.21
CA GLY A 216 9.19 -12.17 15.90
C GLY A 216 8.16 -11.87 14.81
N GLU A 217 7.64 -10.64 14.78
CA GLU A 217 6.67 -10.22 13.74
C GLU A 217 7.28 -10.28 12.33
N GLU A 218 8.59 -10.07 12.21
CA GLU A 218 9.34 -10.22 10.97
C GLU A 218 9.36 -11.67 10.47
N ASP A 219 9.43 -12.66 11.37
CA ASP A 219 9.37 -14.07 11.03
C ASP A 219 7.94 -14.46 10.60
N LEU A 220 6.93 -13.94 11.30
CA LEU A 220 5.53 -14.08 10.89
C LEU A 220 5.30 -13.50 9.48
N LEU A 221 5.92 -12.36 9.18
CA LEU A 221 5.85 -11.73 7.86
C LEU A 221 6.56 -12.58 6.78
N ALA A 222 7.70 -13.19 7.10
CA ALA A 222 8.38 -14.11 6.20
C ALA A 222 7.51 -15.34 5.89
N HIS A 223 6.90 -15.94 6.91
CA HIS A 223 5.93 -17.03 6.76
C HIS A 223 4.78 -16.60 5.84
N TYR A 224 4.18 -15.44 6.10
CA TYR A 224 3.10 -14.89 5.28
C TYR A 224 3.48 -14.79 3.79
N PHE A 225 4.63 -14.20 3.47
CA PHE A 225 5.06 -14.04 2.08
C PHE A 225 5.45 -15.35 1.39
N THR A 226 5.88 -16.36 2.13
CA THR A 226 6.24 -17.67 1.56
C THR A 226 5.05 -18.59 1.38
N ASN A 227 3.88 -18.21 1.90
CA ASN A 227 2.69 -19.05 1.94
C ASN A 227 1.53 -18.43 1.15
N PHE A 228 1.67 -18.40 -0.18
CA PHE A 228 0.61 -17.91 -1.08
C PHE A 228 -0.33 -19.04 -1.50
N ASP A 229 -1.62 -18.88 -1.23
CA ASP A 229 -2.66 -19.78 -1.71
C ASP A 229 -3.11 -19.36 -3.11
N GLU A 230 -2.76 -20.17 -4.13
CA GLU A 230 -3.13 -19.91 -5.52
C GLU A 230 -4.64 -19.98 -5.79
N LYS A 231 -5.41 -20.76 -5.00
CA LYS A 231 -6.86 -20.89 -5.18
C LYS A 231 -7.61 -19.70 -4.59
N LEU A 232 -7.19 -19.25 -3.41
CA LEU A 232 -7.75 -18.08 -2.75
C LEU A 232 -7.15 -16.77 -3.28
N ASN A 233 -6.06 -16.85 -4.04
CA ASN A 233 -5.31 -15.73 -4.60
C ASN A 233 -4.90 -14.71 -3.53
N ARG A 234 -4.39 -15.20 -2.39
CA ARG A 234 -3.91 -14.40 -1.26
C ARG A 234 -2.84 -15.16 -0.47
N TYR A 235 -2.03 -14.43 0.27
CA TYR A 235 -1.15 -15.00 1.29
C TYR A 235 -1.92 -15.46 2.51
N THR A 236 -1.42 -16.50 3.20
CA THR A 236 -2.05 -17.07 4.39
C THR A 236 -1.05 -17.31 5.52
N ILE A 237 -1.53 -17.32 6.76
CA ILE A 237 -0.74 -17.71 7.94
C ILE A 237 -1.15 -19.12 8.40
N GLY A 238 -0.14 -19.97 8.60
CA GLY A 238 -0.28 -21.37 8.99
C GLY A 238 -0.46 -22.35 7.82
N THR A 239 -1.29 -23.37 8.02
CA THR A 239 -1.51 -24.49 7.09
C THR A 239 -3.00 -24.68 6.78
N ASP A 240 -3.33 -25.32 5.67
CA ASP A 240 -4.71 -25.70 5.31
C ASP A 240 -5.16 -27.03 5.93
N GLU A 241 -4.28 -27.73 6.65
CA GLU A 241 -4.61 -28.98 7.34
C GLU A 241 -5.63 -28.74 8.49
N GLU A 242 -6.81 -29.33 8.36
CA GLU A 242 -7.94 -29.14 9.30
C GLU A 242 -7.69 -29.73 10.69
N ASN A 243 -6.81 -30.72 10.81
CA ASN A 243 -6.46 -31.39 12.07
C ASN A 243 -5.36 -30.67 12.86
N ILE A 244 -4.84 -29.56 12.36
CA ILE A 244 -3.82 -28.75 13.05
C ILE A 244 -4.49 -27.54 13.67
N ASN A 245 -4.54 -27.51 15.01
CA ASN A 245 -5.09 -26.41 15.80
C ASN A 245 -4.03 -25.57 16.51
N GLY A 246 -2.75 -25.91 16.37
CA GLY A 246 -1.62 -25.13 16.89
C GLY A 246 -0.58 -24.89 15.81
N PHE A 247 -0.06 -23.66 15.70
CA PHE A 247 0.95 -23.29 14.72
C PHE A 247 2.08 -22.50 15.38
N MET A 248 3.32 -22.84 15.04
CA MET A 248 4.53 -22.19 15.56
C MET A 248 5.45 -21.82 14.40
N ILE A 249 5.95 -20.59 14.44
CA ILE A 249 6.91 -20.04 13.48
C ILE A 249 8.20 -19.77 14.24
N GLY A 250 9.30 -20.31 13.72
CA GLY A 250 10.60 -20.27 14.40
C GLY A 250 11.33 -18.95 14.19
N GLU A 251 12.36 -18.71 15.00
CA GLU A 251 13.30 -17.61 14.78
C GLU A 251 14.07 -17.80 13.47
N GLY A 252 14.29 -16.70 12.74
CA GLY A 252 15.25 -16.64 11.64
C GLY A 252 14.65 -16.92 10.26
N GLU A 253 13.33 -17.09 10.16
CA GLU A 253 12.62 -17.17 8.90
C GLU A 253 12.80 -15.89 8.08
N TRP A 254 12.76 -14.72 8.72
CA TRP A 254 13.02 -13.44 8.08
C TRP A 254 14.43 -13.33 7.51
N GLU A 255 15.44 -13.71 8.28
CA GLU A 255 16.85 -13.67 7.84
C GLU A 255 17.06 -14.57 6.61
N CYS A 256 16.50 -15.77 6.63
CA CYS A 256 16.52 -16.67 5.49
C CYS A 256 15.78 -16.08 4.28
N PHE A 257 14.62 -15.47 4.52
CA PHE A 257 13.76 -14.94 3.48
C PHE A 257 14.35 -13.72 2.75
N VAL A 258 15.02 -12.80 3.44
CA VAL A 258 15.63 -11.64 2.78
C VAL A 258 16.80 -12.01 1.88
N ASP A 259 17.40 -13.18 2.13
CA ASP A 259 18.54 -13.65 1.35
C ASP A 259 18.20 -14.39 0.06
N ILE A 260 16.95 -14.85 -0.08
CA ILE A 260 16.54 -15.56 -1.29
C ILE A 260 16.38 -14.61 -2.50
N GLU A 261 16.73 -15.11 -3.68
CA GLU A 261 16.66 -14.37 -4.94
C GLU A 261 15.25 -13.82 -5.29
N PRO A 262 14.12 -14.51 -5.02
CA PRO A 262 12.79 -13.95 -5.21
C PRO A 262 12.55 -12.64 -4.45
N TYR A 263 12.98 -12.55 -3.19
CA TYR A 263 12.83 -11.33 -2.38
C TYR A 263 13.63 -10.18 -2.99
N LYS A 264 14.91 -10.42 -3.31
CA LYS A 264 15.80 -9.41 -3.94
C LYS A 264 15.21 -8.87 -5.25
N ARG A 265 14.59 -9.73 -6.07
CA ARG A 265 13.87 -9.31 -7.28
C ARG A 265 12.61 -8.50 -6.98
N ARG A 266 11.79 -8.89 -5.98
CA ARG A 266 10.62 -8.13 -5.55
C ARG A 266 11.01 -6.71 -5.16
N LYS A 267 12.00 -6.55 -4.29
CA LYS A 267 12.49 -5.22 -3.86
C LYS A 267 12.99 -4.38 -5.03
N GLN A 268 13.76 -4.95 -5.95
CA GLN A 268 14.24 -4.23 -7.12
C GLN A 268 13.10 -3.81 -8.05
N ALA A 269 12.13 -4.69 -8.29
CA ALA A 269 11.01 -4.42 -9.17
C ALA A 269 10.07 -3.35 -8.58
N ASN A 270 9.85 -3.36 -7.26
CA ASN A 270 8.94 -2.41 -6.61
C ASN A 270 9.43 -0.94 -6.66
N LYS A 271 10.69 -0.67 -7.04
CA LYS A 271 11.22 0.70 -7.09
C LYS A 271 10.42 1.65 -7.99
N SER A 272 9.86 1.17 -9.10
CA SER A 272 9.06 2.03 -9.99
C SER A 272 7.72 2.44 -9.38
N SER A 273 7.15 1.62 -8.48
CA SER A 273 5.84 1.87 -7.87
C SER A 273 5.77 3.15 -7.04
N TYR A 274 6.92 3.65 -6.54
CA TYR A 274 6.96 4.88 -5.75
C TYR A 274 6.60 6.14 -6.57
N LEU A 275 6.58 6.06 -7.91
CA LEU A 275 5.97 7.08 -8.75
C LEU A 275 4.48 7.27 -8.42
N TRP A 276 3.75 6.17 -8.22
CA TRP A 276 2.33 6.20 -7.85
C TRP A 276 2.12 6.87 -6.49
N ASP A 277 2.98 6.55 -5.52
CA ASP A 277 2.92 7.13 -4.18
C ASP A 277 3.22 8.62 -4.18
N ASP A 278 4.17 9.08 -5.01
CA ASP A 278 4.46 10.50 -5.18
C ASP A 278 3.24 11.26 -5.69
N LEU A 279 2.51 10.70 -6.68
CA LEU A 279 1.27 11.30 -7.19
C LEU A 279 0.20 11.45 -6.10
N ILE A 280 -0.02 10.39 -5.33
CA ILE A 280 -0.97 10.39 -4.20
C ILE A 280 -0.55 11.44 -3.16
N ASN A 281 0.69 11.38 -2.70
CA ASN A 281 1.17 12.23 -1.60
C ASN A 281 1.32 13.70 -1.98
N ARG A 282 1.70 14.02 -3.23
CA ARG A 282 1.73 15.42 -3.71
C ARG A 282 0.33 16.02 -3.77
N THR A 283 -0.63 15.25 -4.29
CA THR A 283 -2.03 15.70 -4.35
C THR A 283 -2.61 15.86 -2.95
N GLY A 284 -2.31 14.92 -2.04
CA GLY A 284 -2.71 14.99 -0.65
C GLY A 284 -2.14 16.20 0.11
N ARG A 285 -0.85 16.52 -0.11
CA ARG A 285 -0.23 17.74 0.44
C ARG A 285 -0.93 19.00 -0.05
N ASN A 286 -1.18 19.10 -1.36
CA ASN A 286 -1.90 20.25 -1.91
C ASN A 286 -3.30 20.38 -1.29
N ALA A 287 -3.96 19.28 -0.96
CA ALA A 287 -5.26 19.30 -0.29
C ALA A 287 -5.19 19.80 1.14
N LEU A 288 -4.24 19.29 1.93
CA LEU A 288 -4.01 19.71 3.31
C LEU A 288 -3.71 21.21 3.39
N GLU A 289 -3.00 21.75 2.41
CA GLU A 289 -2.60 23.15 2.34
C GLU A 289 -3.67 24.09 1.74
N ASP A 290 -4.87 23.59 1.39
CA ASP A 290 -5.93 24.33 0.65
C ASP A 290 -5.43 24.90 -0.70
N LYS A 291 -4.48 24.19 -1.32
CA LYS A 291 -3.86 24.52 -2.63
C LYS A 291 -4.30 23.58 -3.75
N LEU A 292 -5.32 22.75 -3.54
CA LEU A 292 -5.90 21.96 -4.61
C LEU A 292 -6.46 22.88 -5.70
N LEU A 293 -5.93 22.72 -6.90
CA LEU A 293 -6.46 23.41 -8.07
C LEU A 293 -7.44 22.44 -8.76
N GLY A 294 -8.75 22.69 -8.68
CA GLY A 294 -9.79 21.87 -9.32
C GLY A 294 -10.92 21.45 -8.36
N ASN A 295 -11.91 20.71 -8.88
CA ASN A 295 -13.15 20.33 -8.18
C ASN A 295 -13.05 19.01 -7.36
N GLY A 296 -11.84 18.55 -7.03
CA GLY A 296 -11.66 17.30 -6.31
C GLY A 296 -11.80 17.47 -4.80
N ASP A 297 -12.96 17.12 -4.25
CA ASP A 297 -13.08 16.92 -2.80
C ASP A 297 -12.38 15.61 -2.42
N VAL A 298 -11.16 15.70 -1.91
CA VAL A 298 -10.38 14.53 -1.48
C VAL A 298 -10.73 14.05 -0.07
N TRP A 299 -11.50 14.85 0.68
CA TRP A 299 -11.90 14.56 2.06
C TRP A 299 -13.14 13.68 2.10
N ASN A 300 -14.01 13.82 1.11
CA ASN A 300 -15.10 12.89 0.87
C ASN A 300 -14.59 11.58 0.26
N ALA A 301 -15.09 10.45 0.78
CA ALA A 301 -14.55 9.09 0.56
C ALA A 301 -14.47 8.61 -0.90
N LYS A 302 -15.05 9.34 -1.87
CA LYS A 302 -15.02 9.00 -3.29
C LYS A 302 -14.20 10.01 -4.07
N SER A 303 -12.87 9.94 -3.96
CA SER A 303 -11.95 10.73 -4.78
C SER A 303 -11.04 9.85 -5.63
N ALA A 304 -10.48 10.41 -6.71
CA ALA A 304 -9.53 9.70 -7.56
C ALA A 304 -8.32 9.19 -6.77
N ILE A 305 -7.81 10.02 -5.86
CA ILE A 305 -6.66 9.69 -5.00
C ILE A 305 -7.02 8.58 -4.00
N HIS A 306 -8.25 8.59 -3.47
CA HIS A 306 -8.76 7.49 -2.65
C HIS A 306 -8.77 6.16 -3.43
N GLU A 307 -9.30 6.17 -4.66
CA GLU A 307 -9.31 4.98 -5.51
C GLU A 307 -7.91 4.52 -5.97
N MET A 308 -6.96 5.44 -6.09
CA MET A 308 -5.54 5.13 -6.36
C MET A 308 -4.85 4.49 -5.15
N ALA A 309 -5.19 4.90 -3.93
CA ALA A 309 -4.57 4.38 -2.70
C ALA A 309 -4.96 2.93 -2.40
N LYS A 310 -6.11 2.45 -2.92
CA LYS A 310 -6.57 1.06 -2.76
C LYS A 310 -5.69 0.02 -3.47
N GLU A 311 -4.85 0.45 -4.42
CA GLU A 311 -4.00 -0.49 -5.17
C GLU A 311 -2.88 -1.08 -4.30
N PRO A 312 -2.68 -2.42 -4.32
CA PRO A 312 -1.54 -3.06 -3.66
C PRO A 312 -0.21 -2.67 -4.31
N ARG A 313 0.90 -2.83 -3.58
CA ARG A 313 2.25 -2.45 -4.05
C ARG A 313 2.60 -3.04 -5.42
N PHE A 314 2.28 -4.31 -5.66
CA PHE A 314 2.60 -4.96 -6.93
C PHE A 314 1.76 -4.43 -8.11
N SER A 315 0.53 -3.96 -7.84
CA SER A 315 -0.33 -3.31 -8.85
C SER A 315 0.17 -1.90 -9.14
N ARG A 316 0.49 -1.12 -8.09
CA ARG A 316 1.14 0.20 -8.23
C ARG A 316 2.40 0.13 -9.08
N ARG A 317 3.19 -0.94 -8.96
CA ARG A 317 4.35 -1.23 -9.83
C ARG A 317 3.93 -1.36 -11.30
N ALA A 318 2.95 -2.21 -11.60
CA ALA A 318 2.48 -2.41 -12.97
C ALA A 318 1.90 -1.14 -13.62
N LEU A 319 1.13 -0.37 -12.85
CA LEU A 319 0.58 0.93 -13.26
C LEU A 319 1.71 1.93 -13.54
N SER A 320 2.67 2.04 -12.62
CA SER A 320 3.82 2.95 -12.76
C SER A 320 4.71 2.58 -13.94
N ASP A 321 5.01 1.28 -14.13
CA ASP A 321 5.80 0.81 -15.28
C ASP A 321 5.11 1.19 -16.60
N THR A 322 3.79 1.05 -16.67
CA THR A 322 3.00 1.44 -17.85
C THR A 322 3.05 2.96 -18.09
N MET A 323 2.94 3.77 -17.04
CA MET A 323 3.08 5.23 -17.14
C MET A 323 4.48 5.63 -17.62
N ILE A 324 5.53 5.04 -17.04
CA ILE A 324 6.93 5.31 -17.39
C ILE A 324 7.18 4.95 -18.85
N GLU A 325 6.76 3.77 -19.28
CA GLU A 325 6.87 3.35 -20.69
C GLU A 325 6.12 4.30 -21.62
N ALA A 326 4.89 4.70 -21.25
CA ALA A 326 4.09 5.64 -22.04
C ALA A 326 4.75 7.03 -22.15
N ILE A 327 5.40 7.50 -21.09
CA ILE A 327 6.14 8.78 -21.07
C ILE A 327 7.36 8.70 -21.99
N GLN A 328 8.15 7.63 -21.88
CA GLN A 328 9.35 7.42 -22.69
C GLN A 328 9.01 7.29 -24.19
N ASN A 329 7.94 6.56 -24.48
CA ASN A 329 7.49 6.28 -25.85
C ASN A 329 6.62 7.40 -26.45
N PHE A 330 6.40 8.52 -25.75
CA PHE A 330 5.63 9.62 -26.30
C PHE A 330 6.23 10.09 -27.64
N PRO A 331 5.42 10.19 -28.71
CA PRO A 331 5.93 10.37 -30.07
C PRO A 331 6.56 11.76 -30.28
N ASN A 332 7.63 11.80 -31.07
CA ASN A 332 8.32 13.05 -31.44
C ASN A 332 7.54 13.78 -32.56
N ILE A 333 6.41 14.39 -32.21
CA ILE A 333 5.55 15.13 -33.14
C ILE A 333 5.61 16.62 -32.81
N SER A 334 6.00 17.46 -33.77
CA SER A 334 6.08 18.92 -33.63
C SER A 334 4.99 19.65 -34.43
N GLY A 335 4.57 20.84 -33.96
CA GLY A 335 3.74 21.77 -34.71
C GLY A 335 2.22 21.52 -34.63
N ARG A 336 1.77 20.55 -33.83
CA ARG A 336 0.36 20.25 -33.56
C ARG A 336 0.17 19.76 -32.12
N VAL A 337 -1.06 19.82 -31.62
CA VAL A 337 -1.42 19.16 -30.36
C VAL A 337 -1.27 17.64 -30.55
N ALA A 338 -0.42 17.03 -29.73
CA ALA A 338 -0.22 15.58 -29.73
C ALA A 338 -0.76 15.00 -28.43
N ARG A 339 -1.34 13.80 -28.51
CA ARG A 339 -1.97 13.10 -27.38
C ARG A 339 -1.49 11.66 -27.37
N ASN A 340 -1.24 11.11 -26.19
CA ASN A 340 -0.96 9.69 -26.00
C ASN A 340 -1.86 9.17 -24.87
N LEU A 341 -2.65 8.14 -25.16
CA LEU A 341 -3.63 7.58 -24.24
C LEU A 341 -3.25 6.14 -23.89
N SER A 342 -3.23 5.81 -22.61
CA SER A 342 -3.02 4.45 -22.12
C SER A 342 -4.22 4.00 -21.28
N TYR A 343 -4.72 2.80 -21.57
CA TYR A 343 -5.64 2.07 -20.69
C TYR A 343 -4.80 1.18 -19.79
N MET A 344 -5.01 1.28 -18.47
CA MET A 344 -4.26 0.50 -17.49
C MET A 344 -5.25 -0.21 -16.56
N PRO A 345 -5.33 -1.55 -16.58
CA PRO A 345 -6.23 -2.29 -15.72
C PRO A 345 -5.82 -2.15 -14.24
N SER A 346 -6.82 -2.06 -13.36
CA SER A 346 -6.63 -2.04 -11.90
C SER A 346 -6.48 -3.47 -11.35
N PHE A 347 -6.05 -3.58 -10.10
CA PHE A 347 -6.16 -4.84 -9.34
C PHE A 347 -7.61 -5.32 -9.20
N TYR A 348 -8.54 -4.39 -9.02
CA TYR A 348 -9.99 -4.60 -9.02
C TYR A 348 -10.52 -4.67 -10.46
N ALA A 349 -11.24 -5.76 -10.78
CA ALA A 349 -11.60 -6.14 -12.15
C ALA A 349 -12.57 -5.18 -12.85
N ASP A 350 -13.39 -4.45 -12.09
CA ASP A 350 -14.37 -3.47 -12.58
C ASP A 350 -13.83 -2.02 -12.52
N LYS A 351 -12.53 -1.86 -12.26
CA LYS A 351 -11.85 -0.56 -12.25
C LYS A 351 -10.77 -0.50 -13.33
N ALA A 352 -10.54 0.70 -13.85
CA ALA A 352 -9.40 0.96 -14.71
C ALA A 352 -8.90 2.40 -14.58
N TYR A 353 -7.64 2.60 -14.99
CA TYR A 353 -7.01 3.91 -15.07
C TYR A 353 -6.82 4.33 -16.52
N ILE A 354 -7.20 5.58 -16.81
CA ILE A 354 -7.00 6.21 -18.12
C ILE A 354 -5.92 7.25 -17.99
N PHE A 355 -4.75 6.98 -18.58
CA PHE A 355 -3.61 7.88 -18.52
C PHE A 355 -3.47 8.65 -19.83
N LEU A 356 -3.67 9.96 -19.78
CA LEU A 356 -3.59 10.87 -20.92
C LEU A 356 -2.38 11.80 -20.81
N GLN A 357 -1.51 11.75 -21.80
CA GLN A 357 -0.47 12.75 -21.97
C GLN A 357 -0.87 13.71 -23.09
N VAL A 358 -0.76 15.01 -22.84
CA VAL A 358 -1.02 16.06 -23.84
C VAL A 358 0.23 16.89 -24.05
N ARG A 359 0.55 17.14 -25.33
CA ARG A 359 1.60 18.08 -25.74
C ARG A 359 0.95 19.21 -26.53
N HIS A 360 1.29 20.44 -26.17
CA HIS A 360 0.97 21.63 -26.95
C HIS A 360 2.18 22.57 -26.97
N ASP A 361 2.74 22.85 -28.15
CA ASP A 361 3.99 23.62 -28.28
C ASP A 361 3.85 25.08 -27.80
N ASN A 362 2.65 25.67 -27.94
CA ASN A 362 2.34 27.01 -27.42
C ASN A 362 1.00 27.05 -26.69
N PRO A 363 0.93 26.60 -25.41
CA PRO A 363 -0.34 26.41 -24.71
C PRO A 363 -1.08 27.71 -24.38
N GLY A 364 -0.46 28.89 -24.57
CA GLY A 364 -1.06 30.17 -24.25
C GLY A 364 -1.40 30.30 -22.77
N ASP A 365 -2.64 30.71 -22.47
CA ASP A 365 -3.17 30.80 -21.10
C ASP A 365 -3.34 29.40 -20.51
N TYR A 366 -2.46 29.07 -19.58
CA TYR A 366 -2.35 27.72 -19.06
C TYR A 366 -3.53 27.35 -18.16
N GLU A 367 -3.86 28.18 -17.19
CA GLU A 367 -4.86 27.87 -16.17
C GLU A 367 -6.29 28.04 -16.69
N ASN A 368 -6.57 29.06 -17.51
CA ASN A 368 -7.95 29.35 -17.92
C ASN A 368 -8.33 28.78 -19.30
N LYS A 369 -7.36 28.27 -20.08
CA LYS A 369 -7.64 27.69 -21.41
C LYS A 369 -7.07 26.30 -21.58
N TYR A 370 -5.76 26.15 -21.48
CA TYR A 370 -5.10 24.88 -21.81
C TYR A 370 -5.48 23.75 -20.85
N ARG A 371 -5.42 24.00 -19.54
CA ARG A 371 -5.75 23.01 -18.52
C ARG A 371 -7.22 22.58 -18.53
N PRO A 372 -8.22 23.48 -18.65
CA PRO A 372 -9.61 23.08 -18.85
C PRO A 372 -9.83 22.22 -20.10
N VAL A 373 -9.13 22.50 -21.20
CA VAL A 373 -9.18 21.66 -22.41
C VAL A 373 -8.59 20.28 -22.16
N ARG A 374 -7.47 20.18 -21.43
CA ARG A 374 -6.87 18.89 -21.05
C ARG A 374 -7.80 18.08 -20.13
N GLN A 375 -8.46 18.72 -19.18
CA GLN A 375 -9.46 18.10 -18.29
C GLN A 375 -10.66 17.58 -19.09
N ALA A 376 -11.24 18.39 -19.99
CA ALA A 376 -12.34 17.96 -20.85
C ALA A 376 -11.93 16.80 -21.77
N MET A 377 -10.71 16.82 -22.32
CA MET A 377 -10.19 15.70 -23.10
C MET A 377 -10.04 14.42 -22.27
N LEU A 378 -9.61 14.52 -21.01
CA LEU A 378 -9.51 13.39 -20.10
C LEU A 378 -10.89 12.81 -19.78
N GLU A 379 -11.87 13.66 -19.51
CA GLU A 379 -13.26 13.26 -19.24
C GLU A 379 -13.85 12.47 -20.41
N ILE A 380 -13.71 13.00 -21.64
CA ILE A 380 -14.17 12.30 -22.85
C ILE A 380 -13.42 10.97 -23.03
N ALA A 381 -12.12 10.91 -22.73
CA ALA A 381 -11.37 9.66 -22.79
C ALA A 381 -11.88 8.62 -21.78
N CYS A 382 -12.24 9.03 -20.56
CA CYS A 382 -12.84 8.15 -19.55
C CYS A 382 -14.21 7.63 -20.02
N GLY A 383 -15.09 8.49 -20.54
CA GLY A 383 -16.39 8.07 -21.07
C GLY A 383 -16.26 7.14 -22.29
N ALA A 384 -15.32 7.42 -23.19
CA ALA A 384 -15.01 6.54 -24.32
C ALA A 384 -14.48 5.17 -23.86
N ALA A 385 -13.66 5.13 -22.80
CA ALA A 385 -13.23 3.87 -22.19
C ALA A 385 -14.43 3.09 -21.64
N ARG A 386 -15.34 3.74 -20.91
CA ARG A 386 -16.54 3.07 -20.37
C ARG A 386 -17.46 2.53 -21.47
N ASN A 387 -17.62 3.26 -22.57
CA ASN A 387 -18.41 2.81 -23.72
C ASN A 387 -17.79 1.57 -24.38
N LYS A 388 -16.45 1.49 -24.45
CA LYS A 388 -15.75 0.35 -25.02
C LYS A 388 -15.67 -0.85 -24.06
N PHE A 389 -15.50 -0.59 -22.78
CA PHE A 389 -15.27 -1.58 -21.74
C PHE A 389 -16.44 -1.56 -20.74
N SER A 390 -17.54 -2.21 -21.10
CA SER A 390 -18.81 -2.09 -20.38
C SER A 390 -18.84 -2.69 -18.98
N HIS A 391 -17.83 -3.48 -18.62
CA HIS A 391 -17.68 -4.10 -17.30
C HIS A 391 -17.14 -3.13 -16.23
N LEU A 392 -16.70 -1.92 -16.61
CA LEU A 392 -16.12 -0.97 -15.69
C LEU A 392 -17.20 -0.23 -14.91
N ASN A 393 -17.10 -0.26 -13.58
CA ASN A 393 -17.93 0.54 -12.67
C ASN A 393 -17.19 1.78 -12.17
N THR A 394 -15.86 1.79 -12.26
CA THR A 394 -15.05 2.91 -11.78
C THR A 394 -13.92 3.20 -12.75
N ILE A 395 -13.78 4.47 -13.14
CA ILE A 395 -12.66 4.91 -13.97
C ILE A 395 -11.95 6.07 -13.28
N VAL A 396 -10.63 5.94 -13.14
CA VAL A 396 -9.77 7.03 -12.66
C VAL A 396 -8.98 7.57 -13.85
N GLY A 397 -9.26 8.81 -14.23
CA GLY A 397 -8.51 9.56 -15.23
C GLY A 397 -7.30 10.25 -14.60
N ILE A 398 -6.15 10.15 -15.24
CA ILE A 398 -4.91 10.87 -14.89
C ILE A 398 -4.42 11.56 -16.16
N ALA A 399 -4.40 12.90 -16.18
CA ALA A 399 -3.82 13.66 -17.28
C ALA A 399 -2.59 14.44 -16.86
N ILE A 400 -1.55 14.42 -17.70
CA ILE A 400 -0.33 15.19 -17.51
C ILE A 400 0.08 15.89 -18.81
N ASP A 401 0.94 16.89 -18.67
CA ASP A 401 1.70 17.38 -19.83
C ASP A 401 2.77 16.36 -20.21
N ALA A 402 3.07 16.24 -21.50
CA ALA A 402 4.08 15.30 -22.00
C ALA A 402 5.49 15.67 -21.47
N PRO A 403 6.05 14.95 -20.47
CA PRO A 403 7.26 15.39 -19.76
C PRO A 403 8.50 15.45 -20.64
N LYS A 404 8.46 14.72 -21.77
CA LYS A 404 9.51 14.73 -22.80
C LYS A 404 9.75 16.11 -23.44
N PHE A 405 8.77 17.02 -23.36
CA PHE A 405 8.83 18.33 -24.03
C PHE A 405 8.62 19.52 -23.10
N THR A 406 8.39 19.29 -21.81
CA THR A 406 8.18 20.35 -20.83
C THR A 406 8.64 19.89 -19.45
N ASN A 407 9.19 20.84 -18.69
CA ASN A 407 9.52 20.65 -17.27
C ASN A 407 8.34 21.03 -16.36
N ARG A 408 7.20 21.44 -16.92
CA ARG A 408 5.98 21.65 -16.14
C ARG A 408 5.41 20.30 -15.73
N ASN A 409 5.02 20.21 -14.47
CA ASN A 409 4.51 18.99 -13.87
C ASN A 409 3.19 19.32 -13.16
N SER A 410 2.11 19.42 -13.95
CA SER A 410 0.76 19.51 -13.40
C SER A 410 -0.02 18.26 -13.78
N GLU A 411 -0.70 17.72 -12.79
CA GLU A 411 -1.54 16.55 -12.91
C GLU A 411 -3.01 16.94 -12.74
N ASP A 412 -3.88 16.39 -13.59
CA ASP A 412 -5.32 16.43 -13.40
C ASP A 412 -5.84 15.02 -13.11
N PHE A 413 -6.77 14.94 -12.16
CA PHE A 413 -7.42 13.70 -11.78
C PHE A 413 -8.92 13.80 -11.99
N ILE A 414 -9.52 12.73 -12.50
CA ILE A 414 -10.96 12.56 -12.60
C ILE A 414 -11.32 11.22 -11.95
N LEU A 415 -12.34 11.21 -11.09
CA LEU A 415 -13.04 9.99 -10.72
C LEU A 415 -14.37 9.98 -11.47
N MET A 416 -14.56 8.99 -12.34
CA MET A 416 -15.81 8.77 -13.06
C MET A 416 -16.47 7.53 -12.48
N ASP A 417 -17.62 7.73 -11.84
CA ASP A 417 -18.51 6.66 -11.41
C ASP A 417 -19.29 6.16 -12.63
N CYS A 418 -19.18 4.86 -12.90
CA CYS A 418 -19.78 4.21 -14.06
C CYS A 418 -20.79 3.12 -13.67
N SER A 419 -21.19 3.05 -12.40
CA SER A 419 -22.17 2.05 -11.93
C SER A 419 -23.54 2.20 -12.62
N ASP A 420 -23.98 3.44 -12.81
CA ASP A 420 -25.28 3.79 -13.39
C ASP A 420 -25.12 4.41 -14.79
N TRP A 421 -24.54 3.64 -15.73
CA TRP A 421 -24.26 4.14 -17.08
C TRP A 421 -25.49 4.11 -17.99
N THR A 422 -26.10 5.29 -18.20
CA THR A 422 -27.31 5.43 -19.01
C THR A 422 -27.03 5.42 -20.52
N THR A 423 -28.05 5.09 -21.32
CA THR A 423 -27.98 5.18 -22.79
C THR A 423 -27.77 6.62 -23.28
N GLU A 424 -28.24 7.62 -22.51
CA GLU A 424 -27.99 9.03 -22.81
C GLU A 424 -26.51 9.38 -22.65
N GLN A 425 -25.89 9.01 -21.52
CA GLN A 425 -24.45 9.18 -21.30
C GLN A 425 -23.62 8.43 -22.35
N GLU A 426 -24.01 7.19 -22.67
CA GLU A 426 -23.35 6.43 -23.71
C GLU A 426 -23.36 7.18 -25.06
N ARG A 427 -24.52 7.73 -25.46
CA ARG A 427 -24.67 8.51 -26.70
C ARG A 427 -23.85 9.79 -26.64
N ASP A 428 -23.91 10.52 -25.53
CA ASP A 428 -23.20 11.79 -25.34
C ASP A 428 -21.69 11.61 -25.46
N TYR A 429 -21.11 10.67 -24.72
CA TYR A 429 -19.67 10.40 -24.82
C TYR A 429 -19.26 9.82 -26.18
N ARG A 430 -20.13 9.06 -26.85
CA ARG A 430 -19.89 8.62 -28.23
C ARG A 430 -19.86 9.81 -29.17
N ASP A 431 -20.77 10.77 -29.03
CA ASP A 431 -20.83 11.97 -29.86
C ASP A 431 -19.62 12.88 -29.62
N GLN A 432 -19.23 13.11 -28.37
CA GLN A 432 -18.05 13.90 -28.01
C GLN A 432 -16.73 13.24 -28.46
N ASN A 433 -16.68 11.90 -28.52
CA ASN A 433 -15.49 11.18 -28.96
C ASN A 433 -15.29 11.14 -30.50
N LYS A 434 -16.29 11.51 -31.32
CA LYS A 434 -16.25 11.40 -32.79
C LYS A 434 -15.00 12.01 -33.42
N GLU A 435 -14.62 13.22 -32.99
CA GLU A 435 -13.44 13.94 -33.52
C GLU A 435 -12.15 13.54 -32.80
N LEU A 436 -12.24 13.10 -31.54
CA LEU A 436 -11.08 12.76 -30.72
C LEU A 436 -10.56 11.35 -30.99
N GLY A 437 -11.44 10.41 -31.33
CA GLY A 437 -11.13 9.04 -31.74
C GLY A 437 -10.47 8.20 -30.65
N PHE A 438 -10.71 8.47 -29.36
CA PHE A 438 -10.13 7.67 -28.28
C PHE A 438 -10.63 6.24 -28.37
N PHE A 439 -9.69 5.29 -28.25
CA PHE A 439 -9.91 3.84 -28.42
C PHE A 439 -10.45 3.37 -29.78
N GLU A 440 -10.56 4.26 -30.77
CA GLU A 440 -11.00 3.96 -32.14
C GLU A 440 -9.84 4.02 -33.14
N SER A 441 -8.67 4.52 -32.72
CA SER A 441 -7.50 4.63 -33.57
C SER A 441 -7.02 3.26 -34.10
N PRO A 442 -6.69 3.14 -35.40
CA PRO A 442 -6.11 1.90 -35.95
C PRO A 442 -4.70 1.60 -35.39
N ASN A 443 -4.05 2.59 -34.76
CA ASN A 443 -2.74 2.43 -34.13
C ASN A 443 -2.83 1.92 -32.68
N LEU A 444 -4.02 1.61 -32.18
CA LEU A 444 -4.20 1.08 -30.83
C LEU A 444 -3.53 -0.29 -30.72
N THR A 445 -2.55 -0.41 -29.83
CA THR A 445 -1.85 -1.67 -29.55
C THR A 445 -2.31 -2.26 -28.23
N GLN A 446 -2.59 -3.56 -28.22
CA GLN A 446 -2.84 -4.31 -26.99
C GLN A 446 -1.60 -5.12 -26.61
N VAL A 447 -1.18 -5.01 -25.35
CA VAL A 447 -0.07 -5.78 -24.78
C VAL A 447 -0.59 -6.54 -23.57
N ILE A 448 -0.38 -7.85 -23.55
CA ILE A 448 -0.69 -8.69 -22.39
C ILE A 448 0.59 -8.82 -21.56
N LYS A 449 0.55 -8.34 -20.32
CA LYS A 449 1.63 -8.48 -19.34
C LYS A 449 1.13 -9.30 -18.16
N THR A 450 1.97 -10.20 -17.66
CA THR A 450 1.73 -10.91 -16.39
C THR A 450 2.52 -10.22 -15.30
N ASN A 451 1.83 -9.80 -14.24
CA ASN A 451 2.42 -9.18 -13.06
C ASN A 451 2.19 -10.10 -11.85
N SER A 452 3.20 -10.24 -11.01
CA SER A 452 3.14 -11.05 -9.78
C SER A 452 3.94 -10.38 -8.69
N ASP A 453 3.49 -10.39 -7.44
CA ASP A 453 4.18 -9.71 -6.33
C ASP A 453 5.68 -10.02 -6.29
N PHE A 454 6.03 -11.32 -6.29
CA PHE A 454 7.38 -11.82 -6.51
C PHE A 454 7.62 -12.12 -8.00
N PRO A 455 8.40 -11.29 -8.74
CA PRO A 455 8.61 -11.52 -10.15
C PRO A 455 9.47 -12.76 -10.40
N ARG A 456 9.07 -13.55 -11.39
CA ARG A 456 9.91 -14.64 -11.90
C ARG A 456 11.13 -14.05 -12.62
N PRO A 457 12.29 -14.72 -12.58
CA PRO A 457 13.44 -14.28 -13.36
C PRO A 457 13.03 -14.22 -14.83
N ALA A 458 13.45 -13.15 -15.52
CA ALA A 458 13.28 -13.07 -16.96
C ALA A 458 13.81 -14.37 -17.56
N SER A 459 12.95 -15.14 -18.23
CA SER A 459 13.38 -16.41 -18.82
C SER A 459 14.58 -16.07 -19.69
N ARG A 460 15.77 -16.64 -19.39
CA ARG A 460 16.89 -16.58 -20.33
C ARG A 460 16.30 -16.97 -21.67
N ALA A 461 16.28 -16.03 -22.63
CA ALA A 461 15.76 -16.27 -23.96
C ALA A 461 16.26 -17.65 -24.35
N ARG A 462 15.35 -18.61 -24.48
CA ARG A 462 15.67 -20.03 -24.69
C ARG A 462 16.70 -19.99 -25.81
N LYS A 463 17.99 -20.23 -25.53
CA LYS A 463 19.07 -20.08 -26.53
C LYS A 463 18.51 -20.78 -27.75
N GLN A 464 18.18 -20.05 -28.81
CA GLN A 464 17.60 -20.66 -30.01
C GLN A 464 18.50 -21.85 -30.29
N LYS A 465 17.93 -23.06 -30.31
CA LYS A 465 18.71 -24.29 -30.49
C LYS A 465 19.65 -24.01 -31.65
N LYS A 466 20.96 -23.90 -31.39
CA LYS A 466 21.93 -23.50 -32.42
C LYS A 466 21.72 -24.47 -33.57
N ILE A 467 21.19 -23.98 -34.69
CA ILE A 467 20.87 -24.82 -35.84
C ILE A 467 22.19 -25.45 -36.27
N GLY A 468 22.27 -26.78 -36.21
CA GLY A 468 23.48 -27.49 -36.56
C GLY A 468 23.85 -27.15 -38.00
N ARG A 469 25.14 -26.95 -38.32
CA ARG A 469 25.61 -26.66 -39.70
C ARG A 469 25.03 -27.63 -40.74
N ASN A 470 24.73 -28.86 -40.34
CA ASN A 470 24.19 -29.91 -41.19
C ASN A 470 22.66 -30.14 -41.08
N GLU A 471 21.95 -29.44 -40.18
CA GLU A 471 20.48 -29.49 -40.07
C GLU A 471 19.82 -28.70 -41.22
N LEU A 472 18.55 -28.97 -41.51
CA LEU A 472 17.78 -28.25 -42.53
C LEU A 472 17.59 -26.78 -42.15
N CYS A 473 17.74 -25.90 -43.13
CA CYS A 473 17.66 -24.46 -42.92
C CYS A 473 16.22 -24.02 -42.58
N PRO A 474 16.00 -23.17 -41.57
CA PRO A 474 14.66 -22.73 -41.15
C PRO A 474 13.89 -21.95 -42.21
N CYS A 475 14.56 -21.38 -43.22
CA CYS A 475 13.91 -20.69 -44.34
C CYS A 475 13.17 -21.63 -45.30
N ARG A 476 13.08 -22.92 -44.98
CA ARG A 476 12.37 -23.97 -45.74
C ARG A 476 12.86 -24.16 -47.17
N SER A 477 14.10 -23.74 -47.47
CA SER A 477 14.74 -23.93 -48.77
C SER A 477 15.09 -25.38 -49.12
N GLY A 478 14.86 -26.33 -48.21
CA GLY A 478 15.26 -27.73 -48.34
C GLY A 478 16.78 -27.98 -48.25
N LYS A 479 17.60 -26.94 -48.03
CA LYS A 479 19.07 -27.05 -47.96
C LYS A 479 19.56 -27.11 -46.51
N LYS A 480 20.72 -27.75 -46.27
CA LYS A 480 21.42 -27.70 -44.96
C LYS A 480 21.83 -26.26 -44.63
N TYR A 481 21.77 -25.86 -43.35
CA TYR A 481 22.01 -24.49 -42.89
C TYR A 481 23.31 -23.88 -43.42
N LYS A 482 24.42 -24.64 -43.40
CA LYS A 482 25.73 -24.20 -43.95
C LYS A 482 25.77 -23.89 -45.45
N LYS A 483 24.78 -24.37 -46.21
CA LYS A 483 24.66 -24.14 -47.66
C LYS A 483 23.55 -23.14 -48.00
N CYS A 484 22.96 -22.48 -47.00
CA CYS A 484 21.89 -21.51 -47.15
C CYS A 484 22.16 -20.28 -46.28
N CYS A 485 21.34 -20.01 -45.25
CA CYS A 485 21.46 -18.82 -44.40
C CYS A 485 22.68 -18.81 -43.46
N GLY A 486 23.40 -19.92 -43.34
CA GLY A 486 24.64 -20.03 -42.54
C GLY A 486 25.92 -19.99 -43.38
N LYS A 487 25.88 -19.34 -44.55
CA LYS A 487 27.07 -19.06 -45.37
C LYS A 487 27.87 -17.90 -44.81
#